data_AF-A0A1D9M9K5-F1
#
_entry.id   AF-A0A1D9M9K5-F1
#
_cell.length_a   1.000
_cell.length_b   1.000
_cell.length_c   1.000
_cell.angle_alpha   90.00
_cell.angle_beta   90.00
_cell.angle_gamma   90.00
#
_symmetry.space_group_name_H-M   'P 1'
#
loop_
_entity.id
_entity.type
_entity.pdbx_description
1 polymer ?
#
loop_
_entity_poly.entity_id
_entity_poly.type
_entity_poly.pdbx_seq_one_letter_code
_entity_poly.pdbx_strand_id
1 'polypeptide(L)'
;MGFILLMSLLPMALVAWAVDASNDDDETSEPETPGEEIVANQGTLTTGTAGDDTITGEVGRGAVTGLGGDDEIRLGATDDGNANSVADEALSDLIASFSVDEAGDVMEALRDLSVFGADGGAGDDYIDAGHGADTVTGGAGDDTLRGNLGDDLLVDAYGADSLSGGYGDDLLVAVDAQAQAGADVLDGGANDDLLWGDAGDTMTGGTGDDTFMVPWTSGDAPVTITDFAPGYLSGTDEPAENVLIALDSWSDTQSFTVVPTETGMAVKIDGEVVAQLTGVVFSDWTGQDVFALDMSTGAVLSPIYVNV
;
A
#
# COMPACT_ATOMS: atom_id res chain seq x y z
N MET A 1 49.87 -50.54 62.82
CA MET A 1 48.85 -51.09 61.90
C MET A 1 47.99 -49.92 61.50
N GLY A 2 48.30 -49.25 60.38
CA GLY A 2 47.54 -49.35 59.11
C GLY A 2 46.41 -48.31 59.15
N PHE A 3 46.21 -47.38 58.21
CA PHE A 3 46.60 -47.28 56.81
C PHE A 3 46.60 -45.78 56.43
N ILE A 4 47.40 -45.42 55.43
CA ILE A 4 47.45 -44.11 54.79
C ILE A 4 46.22 -43.96 53.87
N LEU A 5 45.55 -42.80 53.87
CA LEU A 5 45.14 -42.19 52.61
C LEU A 5 45.27 -40.67 52.70
N LEU A 6 46.28 -40.17 52.00
CA LEU A 6 46.48 -38.77 51.64
C LEU A 6 45.58 -38.49 50.41
N MET A 7 44.69 -37.51 50.49
CA MET A 7 44.31 -36.69 49.33
C MET A 7 44.05 -35.24 49.78
N SER A 8 44.98 -34.39 49.38
CA SER A 8 44.90 -32.97 49.02
C SER A 8 43.59 -32.59 48.28
N LEU A 9 42.99 -31.40 48.29
CA LEU A 9 43.45 -30.00 48.21
C LEU A 9 42.27 -29.03 48.53
N LEU A 10 42.57 -27.89 49.17
CA LEU A 10 42.08 -26.50 48.94
C LEU A 10 40.58 -26.12 49.16
N PRO A 11 40.27 -24.81 49.34
CA PRO A 11 39.33 -24.31 50.33
C PRO A 11 37.89 -24.15 49.82
N MET A 12 36.98 -24.00 50.78
CA MET A 12 35.59 -23.59 50.61
C MET A 12 35.47 -22.38 49.67
N ALA A 13 35.01 -22.62 48.45
CA ALA A 13 34.34 -21.62 47.65
C ALA A 13 32.84 -21.81 47.85
N LEU A 14 32.23 -20.79 48.44
CA LEU A 14 30.80 -20.57 48.51
C LEU A 14 30.24 -20.62 47.08
N VAL A 15 29.61 -21.73 46.69
CA VAL A 15 28.79 -21.75 45.48
C VAL A 15 27.49 -21.03 45.85
N ALA A 16 27.49 -19.72 45.65
CA ALA A 16 26.26 -18.99 45.41
C ALA A 16 25.67 -19.58 44.12
N TRP A 17 24.54 -20.28 44.27
CA TRP A 17 23.64 -20.54 43.17
C TRP A 17 23.06 -19.19 42.78
N ALA A 18 23.74 -18.49 41.87
CA ALA A 18 23.05 -17.52 41.05
C ALA A 18 22.17 -18.34 40.11
N VAL A 19 20.90 -18.49 40.48
CA VAL A 19 19.84 -18.63 39.49
C VAL A 19 19.72 -17.24 38.90
N ASP A 20 20.50 -17.02 37.84
CA ASP A 20 20.40 -15.89 36.96
C ASP A 20 20.52 -16.43 35.54
N ALA A 21 19.38 -16.45 34.88
CA ALA A 21 19.18 -16.26 33.45
C ALA A 21 17.69 -16.53 33.24
N SER A 22 16.96 -15.42 33.17
CA SER A 22 15.69 -15.24 32.49
C SER A 22 15.05 -16.50 31.91
N ASN A 23 13.92 -16.87 32.51
CA ASN A 23 12.85 -17.48 31.76
C ASN A 23 12.22 -16.36 30.90
N ASP A 24 13.01 -15.80 29.96
CA ASP A 24 12.51 -14.98 28.87
C ASP A 24 11.95 -15.95 27.85
N ASP A 25 10.71 -16.33 28.09
CA ASP A 25 9.82 -16.72 27.02
C ASP A 25 9.29 -15.44 26.33
N ASP A 26 10.17 -14.46 26.07
CA ASP A 26 9.85 -13.24 25.35
C ASP A 26 10.08 -13.54 23.86
N GLU A 27 9.00 -13.96 23.20
CA GLU A 27 8.91 -14.26 21.77
C GLU A 27 8.91 -12.96 20.93
N THR A 28 9.63 -11.94 21.37
CA THR A 28 9.78 -10.64 20.70
C THR A 28 11.26 -10.39 20.49
N SER A 29 11.68 -10.32 19.23
CA SER A 29 13.02 -9.85 18.89
C SER A 29 13.04 -8.33 19.03
N GLU A 30 13.02 -7.83 20.27
CA GLU A 30 13.06 -6.40 20.55
C GLU A 30 14.50 -5.89 20.34
N PRO A 31 14.72 -4.90 19.46
CA PRO A 31 16.04 -4.33 19.19
C PRO A 31 16.59 -3.54 20.38
N GLU A 32 17.90 -3.61 20.60
CA GLU A 32 18.57 -2.94 21.73
C GLU A 32 19.17 -1.57 21.33
N THR A 33 19.31 -1.27 20.02
CA THR A 33 19.79 0.03 19.49
C THR A 33 19.29 0.34 18.07
N PRO A 34 19.05 1.61 17.71
CA PRO A 34 18.72 2.01 16.33
C PRO A 34 19.80 1.59 15.32
N GLY A 35 19.39 1.07 14.16
CA GLY A 35 20.27 0.62 13.07
C GLY A 35 20.80 -0.80 13.25
N GLU A 36 20.18 -1.60 14.11
CA GLU A 36 20.46 -3.03 14.22
C GLU A 36 19.70 -3.80 13.13
N GLU A 37 20.35 -4.84 12.58
CA GLU A 37 19.67 -5.76 11.66
C GLU A 37 18.78 -6.70 12.49
N ILE A 38 17.47 -6.57 12.33
CA ILE A 38 16.47 -7.39 13.02
C ILE A 38 16.07 -8.53 12.10
N VAL A 39 16.23 -9.77 12.58
CA VAL A 39 15.81 -10.95 11.81
C VAL A 39 14.43 -11.41 12.27
N ALA A 40 13.41 -11.14 11.45
CA ALA A 40 12.05 -11.58 11.69
C ALA A 40 11.94 -13.11 11.56
N ASN A 41 11.45 -13.77 12.62
CA ASN A 41 11.21 -15.21 12.62
C ASN A 41 9.75 -15.52 12.26
N GLN A 42 9.52 -16.71 11.70
CA GLN A 42 8.16 -17.11 11.31
C GLN A 42 7.18 -17.08 12.50
N GLY A 43 6.08 -16.34 12.34
CA GLY A 43 4.97 -16.29 13.30
C GLY A 43 5.19 -15.40 14.52
N THR A 44 6.28 -14.63 14.58
CA THR A 44 6.55 -13.67 15.66
C THR A 44 6.24 -12.24 15.23
N LEU A 45 5.67 -11.44 16.12
CA LEU A 45 5.63 -9.99 15.97
C LEU A 45 7.06 -9.46 16.04
N THR A 46 7.46 -8.67 15.04
CA THR A 46 8.78 -8.04 14.99
C THR A 46 8.58 -6.52 15.00
N THR A 47 9.22 -5.84 15.95
CA THR A 47 9.08 -4.39 16.10
C THR A 47 10.46 -3.74 16.12
N GLY A 48 10.63 -2.68 15.34
CA GLY A 48 11.81 -1.83 15.28
C GLY A 48 11.89 -0.86 16.46
N THR A 49 12.75 0.14 16.30
CA THR A 49 13.00 1.24 17.23
C THR A 49 12.46 2.55 16.63
N ALA A 50 12.70 3.67 17.31
CA ALA A 50 12.35 5.00 16.78
C ALA A 50 13.47 5.64 15.94
N GLY A 51 14.42 4.86 15.43
CA GLY A 51 15.37 5.32 14.42
C GLY A 51 15.64 4.25 13.39
N ASP A 52 16.28 4.63 12.29
CA ASP A 52 16.49 3.83 11.08
C ASP A 52 16.91 2.38 11.36
N ASP A 53 16.07 1.42 11.03
CA ASP A 53 16.28 -0.01 11.26
C ASP A 53 16.33 -0.80 9.95
N THR A 54 16.95 -1.99 9.99
CA THR A 54 16.94 -2.93 8.85
C THR A 54 16.31 -4.22 9.32
N ILE A 55 15.11 -4.52 8.84
CA ILE A 55 14.35 -5.69 9.24
C ILE A 55 14.29 -6.66 8.06
N THR A 56 14.82 -7.87 8.23
CA THR A 56 14.80 -8.90 7.19
C THR A 56 14.27 -10.23 7.73
N GLY A 57 13.56 -11.03 6.95
CA GLY A 57 13.20 -12.36 7.42
C GLY A 57 12.14 -13.09 6.60
N GLU A 58 11.91 -14.35 6.97
CA GLU A 58 10.81 -15.16 6.46
C GLU A 58 9.56 -14.83 7.29
N VAL A 59 8.74 -13.87 6.87
CA VAL A 59 7.44 -13.64 7.50
C VAL A 59 6.46 -14.72 7.05
N GLY A 60 6.50 -15.86 7.72
CA GLY A 60 5.26 -16.61 7.86
C GLY A 60 4.37 -15.84 8.85
N ARG A 61 3.12 -15.48 8.53
CA ARG A 61 2.02 -15.02 9.45
C ARG A 61 2.34 -13.99 10.59
N GLY A 62 3.54 -13.44 10.72
CA GLY A 62 3.92 -12.47 11.74
C GLY A 62 3.91 -11.06 11.16
N ALA A 63 3.51 -10.06 11.96
CA ALA A 63 3.55 -8.66 11.57
C ALA A 63 4.94 -8.06 11.84
N VAL A 64 5.40 -7.17 10.96
CA VAL A 64 6.63 -6.38 11.11
C VAL A 64 6.25 -4.91 11.23
N THR A 65 6.85 -4.18 12.17
CA THR A 65 6.65 -2.74 12.34
C THR A 65 7.99 -2.03 12.51
N GLY A 66 8.30 -1.01 11.72
CA GLY A 66 9.51 -0.17 11.84
C GLY A 66 9.45 0.83 12.99
N LEU A 67 8.29 1.48 13.16
CA LEU A 67 7.93 2.54 14.12
C LEU A 67 8.37 3.93 13.67
N GLY A 68 9.65 4.27 13.73
CA GLY A 68 10.06 5.58 13.28
C GLY A 68 11.53 5.65 12.92
N GLY A 69 11.92 6.64 12.13
CA GLY A 69 13.19 6.61 11.41
C GLY A 69 12.97 6.08 10.01
N ASP A 70 14.01 6.13 9.19
CA ASP A 70 13.93 5.67 7.80
C ASP A 70 14.26 4.15 7.77
N ASP A 71 13.24 3.31 7.73
CA ASP A 71 13.36 1.87 7.93
C ASP A 71 13.48 1.09 6.61
N GLU A 72 14.23 -0.02 6.63
CA GLU A 72 14.39 -0.92 5.49
C GLU A 72 13.84 -2.31 5.85
N ILE A 73 12.63 -2.61 5.39
CA ILE A 73 11.92 -3.87 5.66
C ILE A 73 11.95 -4.76 4.41
N ARG A 74 12.48 -5.98 4.54
CA ARG A 74 12.50 -6.99 3.47
C ARG A 74 11.96 -8.34 3.93
N LEU A 75 10.84 -8.71 3.36
CA LEU A 75 10.10 -9.92 3.65
C LEU A 75 10.46 -11.01 2.62
N GLY A 76 10.54 -12.26 3.10
CA GLY A 76 11.04 -13.42 2.36
C GLY A 76 9.95 -14.33 1.80
N ALA A 77 10.36 -15.26 0.93
CA ALA A 77 9.50 -16.12 0.11
C ALA A 77 8.76 -17.26 0.85
N THR A 78 7.98 -16.97 1.87
CA THR A 78 7.11 -18.00 2.47
C THR A 78 5.75 -18.04 1.79
N ASP A 79 5.24 -19.27 1.61
CA ASP A 79 3.83 -19.56 1.30
C ASP A 79 2.99 -19.04 2.48
N ASP A 80 2.74 -17.75 2.45
CA ASP A 80 1.97 -16.90 3.34
C ASP A 80 0.47 -17.20 3.25
N GLY A 81 0.14 -18.47 2.97
CA GLY A 81 -1.20 -18.97 2.76
C GLY A 81 -2.19 -18.25 3.66
N ASN A 82 -2.87 -17.29 3.04
CA ASN A 82 -3.98 -16.57 3.59
C ASN A 82 -3.67 -15.91 4.95
N ALA A 83 -2.92 -14.81 4.93
CA ALA A 83 -3.05 -13.75 5.92
C ALA A 83 -4.46 -13.16 5.83
N ASN A 84 -5.43 -13.93 6.36
CA ASN A 84 -6.79 -13.52 6.68
C ASN A 84 -7.78 -13.42 5.50
N SER A 85 -8.44 -14.53 5.14
CA SER A 85 -9.60 -14.54 4.21
C SER A 85 -10.87 -14.00 4.87
N VAL A 86 -10.71 -13.33 6.00
CA VAL A 86 -11.71 -12.46 6.60
C VAL A 86 -11.28 -10.99 6.53
N ALA A 87 -10.07 -10.68 6.06
CA ALA A 87 -9.61 -9.36 5.69
C ALA A 87 -9.83 -9.12 4.19
N ASP A 88 -9.66 -10.11 3.32
CA ASP A 88 -9.91 -9.97 1.87
C ASP A 88 -11.32 -9.42 1.52
N GLU A 89 -12.38 -10.05 2.02
CA GLU A 89 -13.75 -9.56 1.81
C GLU A 89 -14.12 -8.36 2.71
N ALA A 90 -13.52 -8.22 3.90
CA ALA A 90 -13.86 -7.15 4.84
C ALA A 90 -13.10 -5.85 4.56
N LEU A 91 -11.87 -5.90 4.04
CA LEU A 91 -11.10 -4.77 3.51
C LEU A 91 -11.69 -4.34 2.18
N SER A 92 -12.08 -5.27 1.29
CA SER A 92 -12.80 -4.89 0.07
C SER A 92 -14.13 -4.18 0.39
N ASP A 93 -14.96 -4.73 1.30
CA ASP A 93 -16.21 -4.07 1.75
C ASP A 93 -15.95 -2.76 2.53
N LEU A 94 -14.82 -2.64 3.24
CA LEU A 94 -14.45 -1.46 4.02
C LEU A 94 -13.91 -0.35 3.12
N ILE A 95 -13.01 -0.68 2.19
CA ILE A 95 -12.45 0.20 1.15
C ILE A 95 -13.57 0.71 0.22
N ALA A 96 -14.51 -0.17 -0.15
CA ALA A 96 -15.71 0.19 -0.92
C ALA A 96 -16.73 1.04 -0.12
N SER A 97 -16.58 1.16 1.21
CA SER A 97 -17.49 1.93 2.07
C SER A 97 -17.00 3.36 2.37
N PHE A 98 -15.81 3.76 1.93
CA PHE A 98 -15.22 5.06 2.30
C PHE A 98 -15.85 6.22 1.56
N SER A 99 -16.32 7.20 2.34
CA SER A 99 -16.29 8.62 1.99
C SER A 99 -14.84 9.10 2.08
N VAL A 100 -14.41 9.86 1.08
CA VAL A 100 -13.03 10.37 0.89
C VAL A 100 -12.57 11.34 2.00
N ASP A 101 -13.47 11.72 2.92
CA ASP A 101 -13.19 12.71 3.95
C ASP A 101 -12.40 12.16 5.17
N GLU A 102 -12.19 10.84 5.26
CA GLU A 102 -11.64 10.18 6.46
C GLU A 102 -10.52 9.15 6.21
N ALA A 103 -9.79 9.23 5.09
CA ALA A 103 -8.69 8.27 4.80
C ALA A 103 -7.68 8.13 5.95
N GLY A 104 -7.33 9.24 6.63
CA GLY A 104 -6.42 9.24 7.77
C GLY A 104 -6.95 8.53 9.03
N ASP A 105 -8.23 8.72 9.39
CA ASP A 105 -8.84 8.15 10.61
C ASP A 105 -9.00 6.62 10.52
N VAL A 106 -9.10 6.12 9.28
CA VAL A 106 -9.28 4.71 8.95
C VAL A 106 -7.95 3.98 8.97
N MET A 107 -6.92 4.60 8.41
CA MET A 107 -5.57 4.04 8.39
C MET A 107 -5.03 3.91 9.82
N GLU A 108 -5.32 4.89 10.69
CA GLU A 108 -5.05 4.77 12.13
C GLU A 108 -5.82 3.59 12.75
N ALA A 109 -7.08 3.36 12.36
CA ALA A 109 -7.89 2.24 12.85
C ALA A 109 -7.43 0.85 12.32
N LEU A 110 -6.91 0.77 11.09
CA LEU A 110 -6.36 -0.47 10.52
C LEU A 110 -4.99 -0.82 11.10
N ARG A 111 -4.15 0.19 11.36
CA ARG A 111 -2.88 0.05 12.10
C ARG A 111 -3.12 -0.48 13.52
N ASP A 112 -4.09 0.09 14.25
CA ASP A 112 -4.47 -0.35 15.60
C ASP A 112 -5.04 -1.78 15.67
N LEU A 113 -5.53 -2.30 14.54
CA LEU A 113 -6.04 -3.67 14.44
C LEU A 113 -4.95 -4.68 14.02
N SER A 114 -3.71 -4.24 13.80
CA SER A 114 -2.59 -5.06 13.29
C SER A 114 -2.97 -5.85 12.04
N VAL A 115 -3.67 -5.18 11.12
CA VAL A 115 -4.13 -5.78 9.86
C VAL A 115 -2.98 -5.93 8.89
N PHE A 116 -1.97 -5.05 8.96
CA PHE A 116 -0.81 -5.07 8.08
C PHE A 116 0.21 -6.13 8.51
N GLY A 117 0.70 -6.89 7.52
CA GLY A 117 1.86 -7.76 7.64
C GLY A 117 3.17 -6.98 7.74
N ALA A 118 3.24 -5.80 7.15
CA ALA A 118 4.36 -4.86 7.28
C ALA A 118 3.88 -3.40 7.42
N ASP A 119 4.49 -2.67 8.36
CA ASP A 119 4.23 -1.26 8.67
C ASP A 119 5.58 -0.54 8.83
N GLY A 120 5.89 0.44 7.99
CA GLY A 120 7.13 1.24 8.08
C GLY A 120 7.07 2.16 9.30
N GLY A 121 6.01 2.96 9.38
CA GLY A 121 5.70 3.78 10.53
C GLY A 121 5.86 5.26 10.22
N ALA A 122 7.01 5.85 10.54
CA ALA A 122 7.24 7.28 10.35
C ALA A 122 8.69 7.56 9.95
N GLY A 123 8.90 8.16 8.80
CA GLY A 123 10.19 8.30 8.16
C GLY A 123 10.06 7.91 6.70
N ASP A 124 11.15 8.00 5.95
CA ASP A 124 11.16 7.61 4.54
C ASP A 124 11.51 6.12 4.44
N ASP A 125 10.50 5.25 4.40
CA ASP A 125 10.63 3.81 4.55
C ASP A 125 10.76 3.07 3.21
N TYR A 126 11.51 1.97 3.20
CA TYR A 126 11.56 1.02 2.09
C TYR A 126 11.00 -0.33 2.52
N ILE A 127 9.92 -0.77 1.89
CA ILE A 127 9.29 -2.07 2.17
C ILE A 127 9.23 -2.93 0.91
N ASP A 128 9.75 -4.16 1.03
CA ASP A 128 9.74 -5.19 0.00
C ASP A 128 9.06 -6.43 0.57
N ALA A 129 7.80 -6.68 0.18
CA ALA A 129 6.94 -7.71 0.74
C ALA A 129 7.26 -9.13 0.22
N GLY A 130 7.92 -9.21 -0.95
CA GLY A 130 8.57 -10.41 -1.43
C GLY A 130 7.66 -11.37 -2.20
N HIS A 131 7.07 -12.35 -1.54
CA HIS A 131 6.16 -13.30 -2.22
C HIS A 131 5.00 -13.58 -1.28
N GLY A 132 3.80 -13.51 -1.82
CA GLY A 132 2.59 -13.72 -1.06
C GLY A 132 1.49 -12.75 -1.44
N ALA A 133 0.34 -12.92 -0.81
CA ALA A 133 -0.67 -11.88 -0.75
C ALA A 133 -0.39 -11.04 0.51
N ASP A 134 0.35 -9.96 0.34
CA ASP A 134 0.86 -9.13 1.41
C ASP A 134 -0.08 -7.94 1.71
N THR A 135 -0.02 -7.46 2.95
CA THR A 135 -0.72 -6.24 3.39
C THR A 135 0.30 -5.29 3.97
N VAL A 136 0.56 -4.18 3.30
CA VAL A 136 1.67 -3.27 3.59
C VAL A 136 1.15 -1.85 3.79
N THR A 137 1.70 -1.15 4.78
CA THR A 137 1.59 0.32 4.88
C THR A 137 2.96 0.95 5.05
N GLY A 138 3.23 2.03 4.31
CA GLY A 138 4.46 2.81 4.44
C GLY A 138 4.43 3.55 5.75
N GLY A 139 3.65 4.62 5.86
CA GLY A 139 3.72 5.33 7.10
C GLY A 139 3.34 6.79 6.98
N ALA A 140 4.32 7.61 7.29
CA ALA A 140 4.31 9.04 7.10
C ALA A 140 5.76 9.42 6.78
N GLY A 141 5.98 10.04 5.64
CA GLY A 141 7.31 10.25 5.04
C GLY A 141 7.25 9.85 3.57
N ASP A 142 8.35 10.00 2.84
CA ASP A 142 8.39 9.65 1.42
C ASP A 142 8.76 8.15 1.28
N ASP A 143 7.75 7.29 1.14
CA ASP A 143 7.85 5.84 1.26
C ASP A 143 8.03 5.13 -0.10
N THR A 144 8.62 3.92 -0.09
CA THR A 144 8.71 3.03 -1.25
C THR A 144 8.22 1.63 -0.91
N LEU A 145 7.06 1.24 -1.46
CA LEU A 145 6.41 -0.04 -1.22
C LEU A 145 6.46 -0.94 -2.45
N ARG A 146 6.81 -2.22 -2.25
CA ARG A 146 6.79 -3.26 -3.30
C ARG A 146 6.10 -4.53 -2.81
N GLY A 147 5.00 -4.90 -3.46
CA GLY A 147 4.30 -6.17 -3.24
C GLY A 147 5.08 -7.36 -3.81
N ASN A 148 5.46 -7.26 -5.09
CA ASN A 148 6.15 -8.24 -5.93
C ASN A 148 5.28 -9.38 -6.47
N LEU A 149 5.18 -10.55 -5.82
CA LEU A 149 4.44 -11.69 -6.37
C LEU A 149 3.27 -12.07 -5.46
N GLY A 150 2.06 -12.01 -5.98
CA GLY A 150 0.81 -12.37 -5.33
C GLY A 150 -0.14 -11.17 -5.31
N ASP A 151 -1.33 -11.36 -4.76
CA ASP A 151 -2.38 -10.33 -4.78
C ASP A 151 -2.22 -9.44 -3.53
N ASP A 152 -1.64 -8.25 -3.70
CA ASP A 152 -1.15 -7.40 -2.62
C ASP A 152 -2.09 -6.22 -2.31
N LEU A 153 -2.14 -5.82 -1.04
CA LEU A 153 -2.72 -4.56 -0.59
C LEU A 153 -1.60 -3.63 -0.12
N LEU A 154 -1.34 -2.57 -0.89
CA LEU A 154 -0.36 -1.54 -0.57
C LEU A 154 -1.09 -0.23 -0.25
N VAL A 155 -0.91 0.28 0.96
CA VAL A 155 -1.57 1.52 1.36
C VAL A 155 -0.60 2.49 2.01
N ASP A 156 -0.45 3.65 1.39
CA ASP A 156 0.31 4.75 1.98
C ASP A 156 -0.58 5.88 2.49
N ALA A 157 0.05 6.77 3.25
CA ALA A 157 -0.56 7.99 3.75
C ALA A 157 0.32 9.18 3.38
N TYR A 158 0.83 9.93 4.36
CA TYR A 158 1.45 11.23 4.11
C TYR A 158 2.82 11.11 3.46
N GLY A 159 2.98 11.59 2.24
CA GLY A 159 4.29 11.47 1.59
C GLY A 159 4.24 11.81 0.12
N ALA A 160 5.41 11.83 -0.52
CA ALA A 160 5.51 11.59 -1.95
C ALA A 160 6.02 10.18 -2.17
N ASP A 161 5.09 9.25 -2.37
CA ASP A 161 5.31 7.83 -2.23
C ASP A 161 5.44 7.11 -3.58
N SER A 162 6.06 5.93 -3.54
CA SER A 162 6.20 5.04 -4.69
C SER A 162 5.67 3.65 -4.35
N LEU A 163 4.52 3.29 -4.91
CA LEU A 163 3.87 1.99 -4.72
C LEU A 163 3.98 1.14 -5.99
N SER A 164 4.40 -0.11 -5.87
CA SER A 164 4.44 -1.07 -6.97
C SER A 164 3.86 -2.41 -6.55
N GLY A 165 2.74 -2.81 -7.17
CA GLY A 165 2.04 -4.08 -6.91
C GLY A 165 2.89 -5.26 -7.37
N GLY A 166 3.09 -5.38 -8.68
CA GLY A 166 4.01 -6.34 -9.27
C GLY A 166 3.29 -7.36 -10.13
N TYR A 167 3.13 -8.59 -9.64
CA TYR A 167 2.42 -9.67 -10.32
C TYR A 167 1.30 -10.17 -9.42
N GLY A 168 0.05 -10.00 -9.82
CA GLY A 168 -1.12 -10.37 -9.02
C GLY A 168 -2.21 -9.35 -9.25
N ASP A 169 -3.41 -9.63 -8.75
CA ASP A 169 -4.50 -8.66 -8.82
C ASP A 169 -4.36 -7.73 -7.59
N ASP A 170 -3.73 -6.57 -7.75
CA ASP A 170 -3.27 -5.72 -6.64
C ASP A 170 -4.23 -4.55 -6.31
N LEU A 171 -4.19 -4.08 -5.06
CA LEU A 171 -4.89 -2.88 -4.59
C LEU A 171 -3.88 -1.87 -4.03
N LEU A 172 -3.67 -0.78 -4.76
CA LEU A 172 -2.77 0.31 -4.38
C LEU A 172 -3.58 1.55 -3.99
N VAL A 173 -3.36 2.08 -2.80
CA VAL A 173 -4.06 3.25 -2.27
C VAL A 173 -3.04 4.26 -1.75
N ALA A 174 -2.97 5.42 -2.39
CA ALA A 174 -2.18 6.57 -1.96
C ALA A 174 -3.12 7.79 -1.92
N VAL A 175 -3.81 7.95 -0.79
CA VAL A 175 -4.80 9.01 -0.61
C VAL A 175 -4.45 9.78 0.65
N ASP A 176 -4.06 11.03 0.44
CA ASP A 176 -3.52 11.90 1.47
C ASP A 176 -4.61 12.65 2.23
N ALA A 177 -4.57 12.59 3.56
CA ALA A 177 -5.35 13.51 4.37
C ALA A 177 -4.72 14.93 4.29
N GLN A 178 -5.47 15.94 3.84
CA GLN A 178 -4.86 17.20 3.41
C GLN A 178 -4.01 17.93 4.47
N ALA A 179 -2.77 18.28 4.06
CA ALA A 179 -1.93 19.44 4.44
C ALA A 179 -0.47 19.22 4.00
N GLN A 180 -0.11 17.97 3.71
CA GLN A 180 1.25 17.51 3.40
C GLN A 180 1.30 16.56 2.21
N ALA A 181 0.25 16.56 1.36
CA ALA A 181 0.16 15.67 0.23
C ALA A 181 1.33 15.84 -0.72
N GLY A 182 2.05 14.75 -0.99
CA GLY A 182 3.03 14.67 -2.05
C GLY A 182 2.33 14.44 -3.38
N ALA A 183 3.07 13.95 -4.34
CA ALA A 183 2.46 13.47 -5.58
C ALA A 183 3.04 12.09 -5.79
N ASP A 184 2.17 11.09 -5.75
CA ASP A 184 2.56 9.70 -5.65
C ASP A 184 2.75 9.06 -7.02
N VAL A 185 3.47 7.96 -7.02
CA VAL A 185 3.67 7.12 -8.19
C VAL A 185 3.17 5.71 -7.88
N LEU A 186 2.11 5.31 -8.58
CA LEU A 186 1.51 3.99 -8.45
C LEU A 186 1.73 3.20 -9.75
N ASP A 187 2.23 1.98 -9.64
CA ASP A 187 2.44 1.03 -10.74
C ASP A 187 1.80 -0.31 -10.35
N GLY A 188 0.65 -0.64 -10.95
CA GLY A 188 -0.07 -1.90 -10.69
C GLY A 188 0.77 -3.10 -11.09
N GLY A 189 1.19 -3.12 -12.35
CA GLY A 189 2.17 -4.05 -12.87
C GLY A 189 1.55 -5.04 -13.83
N ALA A 190 1.33 -6.28 -13.40
CA ALA A 190 0.76 -7.31 -14.23
C ALA A 190 -0.44 -7.95 -13.54
N ASN A 191 -1.47 -8.20 -14.36
CA ASN A 191 -2.82 -8.59 -14.01
C ASN A 191 -3.74 -7.39 -13.75
N ASP A 192 -4.94 -7.63 -13.20
CA ASP A 192 -6.02 -6.66 -13.16
C ASP A 192 -5.97 -5.91 -11.83
N ASP A 193 -5.51 -4.66 -11.86
CA ASP A 193 -5.20 -3.88 -10.65
C ASP A 193 -6.25 -2.80 -10.34
N LEU A 194 -6.34 -2.40 -9.07
CA LEU A 194 -7.07 -1.20 -8.65
C LEU A 194 -6.09 -0.18 -8.06
N LEU A 195 -5.98 0.97 -8.73
CA LEU A 195 -5.14 2.08 -8.30
C LEU A 195 -6.01 3.24 -7.84
N TRP A 196 -5.84 3.65 -6.58
CA TRP A 196 -6.52 4.78 -5.98
C TRP A 196 -5.51 5.85 -5.59
N GLY A 197 -5.35 6.84 -6.46
CA GLY A 197 -4.47 8.00 -6.26
C GLY A 197 -5.25 9.31 -6.26
N ASP A 198 -4.77 10.31 -5.54
CA ASP A 198 -5.40 11.60 -5.34
C ASP A 198 -4.74 12.76 -6.13
N ALA A 199 -4.90 13.99 -5.66
CA ALA A 199 -4.62 15.21 -6.39
C ALA A 199 -3.13 15.43 -6.72
N GLY A 200 -2.69 14.91 -7.86
CA GLY A 200 -1.35 15.16 -8.42
C GLY A 200 -0.61 13.90 -8.85
N ASP A 201 -1.18 12.74 -8.52
CA ASP A 201 -0.53 11.46 -8.66
C ASP A 201 -0.34 11.03 -10.11
N THR A 202 0.61 10.12 -10.27
CA THR A 202 0.89 9.43 -11.52
C THR A 202 0.62 7.94 -11.35
N MET A 203 -0.36 7.43 -12.10
CA MET A 203 -0.77 6.03 -12.07
C MET A 203 -0.44 5.33 -13.40
N THR A 204 0.03 4.09 -13.31
CA THR A 204 0.30 3.19 -14.43
C THR A 204 -0.34 1.85 -14.10
N GLY A 205 -1.28 1.39 -14.93
CA GLY A 205 -1.96 0.12 -14.69
C GLY A 205 -1.04 -1.07 -15.00
N GLY A 206 -0.40 -1.01 -16.16
CA GLY A 206 0.52 -2.03 -16.63
C GLY A 206 -0.17 -2.98 -17.61
N THR A 207 -0.24 -4.27 -17.28
CA THR A 207 -0.90 -5.27 -18.15
C THR A 207 -2.10 -5.90 -17.47
N GLY A 208 -3.30 -5.59 -17.90
CA GLY A 208 -4.51 -6.22 -17.39
C GLY A 208 -5.68 -5.26 -17.49
N ASP A 209 -6.85 -5.67 -17.02
CA ASP A 209 -8.05 -4.84 -17.01
C ASP A 209 -8.08 -3.96 -15.75
N ASP A 210 -7.31 -2.87 -15.76
CA ASP A 210 -7.10 -2.03 -14.58
C ASP A 210 -8.23 -1.03 -14.29
N THR A 211 -8.36 -0.65 -13.03
CA THR A 211 -9.31 0.37 -12.57
C THR A 211 -8.59 1.50 -11.83
N PHE A 212 -8.70 2.71 -12.36
CA PHE A 212 -8.17 3.93 -11.75
C PHE A 212 -9.27 4.68 -11.01
N MET A 213 -9.17 4.80 -9.69
CA MET A 213 -10.06 5.58 -8.85
C MET A 213 -9.43 6.93 -8.50
N VAL A 214 -10.15 8.00 -8.80
CA VAL A 214 -9.66 9.38 -8.63
C VAL A 214 -10.67 10.15 -7.77
N PRO A 215 -10.41 10.34 -6.48
CA PRO A 215 -11.14 11.30 -5.69
C PRO A 215 -10.86 12.69 -6.23
N TRP A 216 -11.89 13.51 -6.35
CA TRP A 216 -11.72 14.86 -6.88
C TRP A 216 -12.63 15.87 -6.19
N THR A 217 -12.03 16.99 -5.87
CA THR A 217 -12.67 18.23 -5.45
C THR A 217 -12.16 19.40 -6.30
N SER A 218 -12.96 20.47 -6.41
CA SER A 218 -12.56 21.61 -7.24
C SER A 218 -11.32 22.30 -6.68
N GLY A 219 -10.33 22.49 -7.55
CA GLY A 219 -9.02 23.05 -7.20
C GLY A 219 -7.90 22.02 -7.08
N ASP A 220 -8.22 20.73 -7.08
CA ASP A 220 -7.24 19.65 -7.05
C ASP A 220 -6.32 19.67 -8.29
N ALA A 221 -5.06 19.29 -8.08
CA ALA A 221 -4.16 19.04 -9.19
C ALA A 221 -4.65 17.81 -9.98
N PRO A 222 -4.48 17.79 -11.32
CA PRO A 222 -4.93 16.65 -12.10
C PRO A 222 -4.03 15.44 -11.87
N VAL A 223 -4.65 14.25 -11.80
CA VAL A 223 -3.91 12.98 -11.90
C VAL A 223 -3.41 12.74 -13.32
N THR A 224 -2.35 11.96 -13.45
CA THR A 224 -1.81 11.48 -14.73
C THR A 224 -1.92 9.96 -14.79
N ILE A 225 -2.66 9.43 -15.77
CA ILE A 225 -2.71 7.99 -16.06
C ILE A 225 -1.87 7.75 -17.32
N THR A 226 -0.82 6.95 -17.20
CA THR A 226 0.27 6.95 -18.20
C THR A 226 0.04 6.01 -19.38
N ASP A 227 -0.72 4.94 -19.20
CA ASP A 227 -0.85 3.85 -20.15
C ASP A 227 -2.29 3.47 -20.50
N PHE A 228 -3.26 4.36 -20.17
CA PHE A 228 -4.68 4.07 -20.28
C PHE A 228 -5.10 3.38 -21.59
N ALA A 229 -5.65 2.17 -21.51
CA ALA A 229 -6.15 1.40 -22.65
C ALA A 229 -7.69 1.35 -22.69
N PRO A 230 -8.36 2.17 -23.54
CA PRO A 230 -9.81 2.12 -23.67
C PRO A 230 -10.27 0.79 -24.31
N GLY A 231 -11.22 0.10 -23.65
CA GLY A 231 -11.69 -1.22 -24.06
C GLY A 231 -12.62 -1.26 -25.28
N TYR A 232 -12.48 -2.30 -26.11
CA TYR A 232 -13.44 -2.71 -27.13
C TYR A 232 -14.12 -4.04 -26.74
N LEU A 233 -15.39 -3.98 -26.34
CA LEU A 233 -16.25 -5.18 -26.19
C LEU A 233 -16.59 -5.81 -27.56
N SER A 234 -15.60 -6.30 -28.30
CA SER A 234 -15.78 -7.09 -29.51
C SER A 234 -14.46 -7.74 -30.00
N GLY A 235 -13.88 -8.61 -29.17
CA GLY A 235 -13.12 -9.78 -29.62
C GLY A 235 -11.63 -9.59 -29.95
N THR A 236 -10.98 -8.58 -29.37
CA THR A 236 -9.52 -8.52 -29.24
C THR A 236 -9.17 -8.73 -27.77
N ASP A 237 -8.13 -9.51 -27.48
CA ASP A 237 -7.58 -9.75 -26.13
C ASP A 237 -6.81 -8.50 -25.61
N GLU A 238 -7.29 -7.30 -25.88
CA GLU A 238 -6.69 -6.05 -25.37
C GLU A 238 -7.48 -5.59 -24.14
N PRO A 239 -6.80 -5.03 -23.12
CA PRO A 239 -7.43 -4.75 -21.85
C PRO A 239 -8.51 -3.66 -21.93
N ALA A 240 -9.51 -3.78 -21.06
CA ALA A 240 -10.62 -2.85 -20.91
C ALA A 240 -10.52 -2.11 -19.58
N GLU A 241 -9.65 -1.10 -19.55
CA GLU A 241 -9.41 -0.31 -18.36
C GLU A 241 -10.53 0.70 -18.08
N ASN A 242 -10.68 1.08 -16.81
CA ASN A 242 -11.72 2.00 -16.36
C ASN A 242 -11.15 3.14 -15.52
N VAL A 243 -11.70 4.35 -15.69
CA VAL A 243 -11.46 5.48 -14.79
C VAL A 243 -12.74 5.84 -14.07
N LEU A 244 -12.71 5.83 -12.74
CA LEU A 244 -13.78 6.23 -11.86
C LEU A 244 -13.41 7.51 -11.12
N ILE A 245 -14.12 8.61 -11.42
CA ILE A 245 -13.97 9.86 -10.67
C ILE A 245 -14.96 9.86 -9.49
N ALA A 246 -14.45 9.93 -8.27
CA ALA A 246 -15.25 9.99 -7.05
C ALA A 246 -15.42 11.45 -6.61
N LEU A 247 -16.66 11.87 -6.37
CA LEU A 247 -17.02 13.26 -6.09
C LEU A 247 -17.87 13.35 -4.84
N ASP A 248 -17.57 14.30 -3.96
CA ASP A 248 -18.36 14.50 -2.73
C ASP A 248 -19.82 14.82 -3.03
N SER A 249 -20.08 15.66 -4.04
CA SER A 249 -21.43 16.01 -4.44
C SER A 249 -21.52 16.50 -5.89
N TRP A 250 -22.46 15.93 -6.65
CA TRP A 250 -22.75 16.39 -8.00
C TRP A 250 -23.78 17.51 -8.02
N SER A 251 -23.50 18.61 -8.73
CA SER A 251 -24.48 19.67 -8.97
C SER A 251 -25.07 19.60 -10.38
N ASP A 252 -26.35 19.95 -10.55
CA ASP A 252 -27.00 20.00 -11.87
C ASP A 252 -26.34 21.00 -12.85
N THR A 253 -25.44 21.85 -12.37
CA THR A 253 -24.64 22.78 -13.18
C THR A 253 -23.29 22.23 -13.61
N GLN A 254 -22.85 21.10 -13.04
CA GLN A 254 -21.55 20.51 -13.34
C GLN A 254 -21.51 19.94 -14.76
N SER A 255 -20.46 20.25 -15.51
CA SER A 255 -20.21 19.66 -16.83
C SER A 255 -19.17 18.55 -16.74
N PHE A 256 -19.51 17.33 -17.17
CA PHE A 256 -18.57 16.22 -17.32
C PHE A 256 -18.16 16.06 -18.78
N THR A 257 -16.88 16.20 -19.11
CA THR A 257 -16.41 16.06 -20.49
C THR A 257 -15.09 15.32 -20.60
N VAL A 258 -14.88 14.64 -21.72
CA VAL A 258 -13.60 14.06 -22.10
C VAL A 258 -13.20 14.65 -23.44
N VAL A 259 -12.00 15.23 -23.51
CA VAL A 259 -11.55 16.06 -24.65
C VAL A 259 -10.13 15.68 -25.09
N PRO A 260 -9.82 15.69 -26.40
CA PRO A 260 -8.45 15.50 -26.88
C PRO A 260 -7.48 16.59 -26.41
N THR A 261 -6.23 16.21 -26.18
CA THR A 261 -5.10 17.11 -25.86
C THR A 261 -3.92 16.85 -26.81
N GLU A 262 -2.82 17.58 -26.64
CA GLU A 262 -1.59 17.35 -27.43
C GLU A 262 -0.91 16.00 -27.12
N THR A 263 -1.12 15.48 -25.91
CA THR A 263 -0.42 14.30 -25.38
C THR A 263 -1.34 13.12 -25.08
N GLY A 264 -2.64 13.27 -25.31
CA GLY A 264 -3.62 12.20 -25.09
C GLY A 264 -5.04 12.75 -24.97
N MET A 265 -5.72 12.39 -23.88
CA MET A 265 -7.08 12.83 -23.54
C MET A 265 -7.10 13.49 -22.15
N ALA A 266 -8.02 14.44 -21.94
CA ALA A 266 -8.26 15.05 -20.64
C ALA A 266 -9.70 14.79 -20.20
N VAL A 267 -9.85 14.27 -18.99
CA VAL A 267 -11.12 14.19 -18.26
C VAL A 267 -11.33 15.51 -17.53
N LYS A 268 -12.50 16.11 -17.69
CA LYS A 268 -12.81 17.43 -17.15
C LYS A 268 -14.14 17.50 -16.45
N ILE A 269 -14.15 18.13 -15.28
CA ILE A 269 -15.34 18.52 -14.53
C ILE A 269 -15.34 20.05 -14.41
N ASP A 270 -16.44 20.70 -14.82
CA ASP A 270 -16.56 22.16 -14.86
C ASP A 270 -15.45 22.91 -15.61
N GLY A 271 -14.82 22.21 -16.57
CA GLY A 271 -13.73 22.73 -17.38
C GLY A 271 -12.36 22.63 -16.72
N GLU A 272 -12.29 22.26 -15.44
CA GLU A 272 -11.07 21.88 -14.73
C GLU A 272 -10.63 20.49 -15.20
N VAL A 273 -9.31 20.27 -15.26
CA VAL A 273 -8.76 18.96 -15.63
C VAL A 273 -8.69 18.13 -14.36
N VAL A 274 -9.34 16.96 -14.39
CA VAL A 274 -9.37 15.99 -13.30
C VAL A 274 -8.29 14.95 -13.52
N ALA A 275 -8.25 14.40 -14.74
CA ALA A 275 -7.30 13.36 -15.11
C ALA A 275 -6.76 13.60 -16.52
N GLN A 276 -5.48 13.30 -16.71
CA GLN A 276 -4.78 13.29 -17.99
C GLN A 276 -4.49 11.84 -18.37
N LEU A 277 -5.10 11.37 -19.46
CA LEU A 277 -4.88 10.03 -19.99
C LEU A 277 -3.85 10.13 -21.12
N THR A 278 -2.60 9.76 -20.85
CA THR A 278 -1.50 9.99 -21.78
C THR A 278 -1.45 8.93 -22.87
N GLY A 279 -0.99 9.29 -24.07
CA GLY A 279 -0.87 8.35 -25.19
C GLY A 279 -2.20 7.97 -25.87
N VAL A 280 -3.34 8.20 -25.22
CA VAL A 280 -4.67 7.88 -25.75
C VAL A 280 -5.07 8.78 -26.91
N VAL A 281 -5.48 8.19 -28.03
CA VAL A 281 -6.04 8.95 -29.15
C VAL A 281 -7.55 8.79 -29.23
N PHE A 282 -8.26 9.88 -29.58
CA PHE A 282 -9.72 9.91 -29.64
C PHE A 282 -10.34 8.83 -30.54
N SER A 283 -9.63 8.35 -31.56
CA SER A 283 -10.13 7.30 -32.47
C SER A 283 -10.35 5.96 -31.80
N ASP A 284 -9.66 5.72 -30.69
CA ASP A 284 -9.63 4.43 -29.99
C ASP A 284 -10.72 4.40 -28.90
N TRP A 285 -11.33 5.56 -28.64
CA TRP A 285 -12.28 5.76 -27.56
C TRP A 285 -13.69 5.26 -27.92
N THR A 286 -14.27 4.41 -27.09
CA THR A 286 -15.63 3.85 -27.30
C THR A 286 -16.72 4.58 -26.52
N GLY A 287 -16.33 5.27 -25.45
CA GLY A 287 -17.21 6.15 -24.69
C GLY A 287 -17.82 5.51 -23.44
N GLN A 288 -17.26 4.40 -22.96
CA GLN A 288 -17.82 3.62 -21.84
C GLN A 288 -16.79 3.34 -20.75
N ASP A 289 -15.64 4.00 -20.76
CA ASP A 289 -14.48 3.61 -19.94
C ASP A 289 -14.17 4.66 -18.85
N VAL A 290 -14.89 5.79 -18.85
CA VAL A 290 -14.72 6.87 -17.87
C VAL A 290 -16.06 7.21 -17.26
N PHE A 291 -16.13 7.23 -15.94
CA PHE A 291 -17.35 7.49 -15.17
C PHE A 291 -17.08 8.44 -14.02
N ALA A 292 -18.14 9.05 -13.51
CA ALA A 292 -18.12 9.78 -12.25
C ALA A 292 -19.18 9.23 -11.31
N LEU A 293 -18.85 9.12 -10.03
CA LEU A 293 -19.74 8.71 -8.95
C LEU A 293 -19.94 9.89 -7.99
N ASP A 294 -21.19 10.33 -7.85
CA ASP A 294 -21.60 11.23 -6.78
C ASP A 294 -21.75 10.44 -5.48
N MET A 295 -20.84 10.64 -4.54
CA MET A 295 -20.80 9.90 -3.28
C MET A 295 -21.92 10.32 -2.32
N SER A 296 -22.48 11.53 -2.48
CA SER A 296 -23.62 11.98 -1.67
C SER A 296 -24.95 11.32 -2.08
N THR A 297 -25.08 10.90 -3.34
CA THR A 297 -26.34 10.36 -3.88
C THR A 297 -26.24 8.94 -4.43
N GLY A 298 -25.03 8.43 -4.64
CA GLY A 298 -24.74 7.18 -5.37
C GLY A 298 -25.02 7.25 -6.87
N ALA A 299 -25.18 8.46 -7.43
CA ALA A 299 -25.47 8.62 -8.85
C ALA A 299 -24.22 8.38 -9.70
N VAL A 300 -24.33 7.49 -10.68
CA VAL A 300 -23.30 7.27 -11.70
C VAL A 300 -23.59 8.14 -12.92
N LEU A 301 -22.55 8.82 -13.38
CA LEU A 301 -22.62 9.79 -14.47
C LEU A 301 -21.61 9.41 -15.55
N SER A 302 -22.02 9.58 -16.80
CA SER A 302 -21.16 9.36 -17.96
C SER A 302 -20.81 10.70 -18.60
N PRO A 303 -19.58 10.85 -19.11
CA PRO A 303 -19.13 12.11 -19.68
C PRO A 303 -19.77 12.39 -21.03
N ILE A 304 -19.76 13.67 -21.41
CA ILE A 304 -20.01 14.10 -22.78
C ILE A 304 -18.67 14.13 -23.51
N TYR A 305 -18.53 13.29 -24.54
CA TYR A 305 -17.36 13.28 -25.41
C TYR A 305 -17.40 14.43 -26.40
N VAL A 306 -16.40 15.31 -26.36
CA VAL A 306 -16.32 16.47 -27.24
C VAL A 306 -15.17 16.29 -28.23
N ASN A 307 -15.53 16.04 -29.49
CA ASN A 307 -14.58 16.09 -30.60
C ASN A 307 -14.41 17.56 -31.00
N VAL A 308 -13.21 18.11 -30.84
CA VAL A 308 -12.87 19.52 -31.10
C VAL A 308 -12.44 19.75 -32.55
#